data_AF-A0A699X7W8-F1
#
_entry.id   AF-A0A699X7W8-F1
#
_cell.length_a   1.000
_cell.length_b   1.000
_cell.length_c   1.000
_cell.angle_alpha   90.00
_cell.angle_beta   90.00
_cell.angle_gamma   90.00
#
_symmetry.space_group_name_H-M   'P 1'
#
loop_
_entity.id
_entity.type
_entity.pdbx_description
1 polymer ?
#
loop_
_entity_poly.entity_id
_entity_poly.type
_entity_poly.pdbx_seq_one_letter_code
_entity_poly.pdbx_strand_id
1 'polypeptide(L)' 'MNSPLVSVITAFLNEEQFLPEAIESVLAQDYPQWELVLVDDGSTDRSTALAQQYAADYPG' A
#
# COMPACT_ATOMS: atom_id res chain seq x y z
N MET A 1 -3.55 9.43 24.42
CA MET A 1 -3.84 7.98 24.33
C MET A 1 -2.76 7.37 23.47
N ASN A 2 -2.20 6.22 23.85
CA ASN A 2 -1.18 5.55 23.04
C ASN A 2 -1.93 4.66 22.04
N SER A 3 -1.98 5.08 20.78
CA SER A 3 -2.63 4.31 19.71
C SER A 3 -1.66 3.20 19.27
N PRO A 4 -2.05 1.92 19.26
CA PRO A 4 -1.16 0.88 18.75
C PRO A 4 -0.84 1.12 17.26
N LEU A 5 0.36 0.76 16.83
CA LEU A 5 0.68 0.71 15.40
C LEU A 5 -0.18 -0.38 14.73
N VAL A 6 -0.88 -0.03 13.67
CA VAL A 6 -1.63 -0.96 12.83
C VAL A 6 -0.88 -1.15 11.51
N SER A 7 -0.45 -2.38 11.23
CA SER A 7 0.19 -2.72 9.95
C SER A 7 -0.87 -3.22 8.97
N VAL A 8 -1.07 -2.51 7.87
CA VAL A 8 -1.93 -2.93 6.76
C VAL A 8 -1.04 -3.60 5.72
N ILE A 9 -1.22 -4.90 5.52
CA ILE A 9 -0.43 -5.69 4.58
C ILE A 9 -1.29 -5.94 3.34
N THR A 10 -0.82 -5.45 2.19
CA THR A 10 -1.49 -5.64 0.90
C THR A 10 -0.59 -6.49 0.00
N ALA A 11 -0.93 -7.77 -0.11
CA ALA A 11 -0.30 -8.68 -1.06
C ALA A 11 -0.99 -8.56 -2.43
N PHE A 12 -0.21 -8.55 -3.51
CA PHE A 12 -0.75 -8.41 -4.87
C PHE A 12 0.06 -9.21 -5.90
N LEU A 13 -0.61 -9.59 -7.00
CA LEU A 13 -0.03 -10.26 -8.15
C LEU A 13 -0.78 -9.86 -9.42
N ASN A 14 -0.15 -9.10 -10.31
CA ASN A 14 -0.76 -8.59 -11.54
C ASN A 14 -2.08 -7.82 -11.35
N GLU A 15 -2.09 -6.88 -10.41
CA GLU A 15 -3.28 -6.09 -10.01
C GLU A 15 -3.19 -4.62 -10.47
N GLU A 16 -2.55 -4.31 -11.60
CA GLU A 16 -2.31 -2.92 -12.01
C GLU A 16 -3.58 -2.07 -12.14
N GLN A 17 -4.73 -2.73 -12.33
CA GLN A 17 -6.04 -2.08 -12.43
C GLN A 17 -6.59 -1.64 -11.07
N PHE A 18 -6.37 -2.39 -10.00
CA PHE A 18 -7.05 -2.21 -8.70
C PHE A 18 -6.12 -1.78 -7.58
N LEU A 19 -4.81 -2.03 -7.73
CA LEU A 19 -3.80 -1.68 -6.74
C LEU A 19 -3.80 -0.18 -6.37
N PRO A 20 -3.94 0.79 -7.33
CA PRO A 20 -4.05 2.21 -6.99
C PRO A 20 -5.23 2.53 -6.05
N GLU A 21 -6.43 2.05 -6.37
CA GLU A 21 -7.63 2.27 -5.56
C GLU A 21 -7.50 1.65 -4.16
N ALA A 22 -6.91 0.44 -4.08
CA ALA A 22 -6.66 -0.22 -2.81
C ALA A 22 -5.69 0.58 -1.93
N ILE A 23 -4.59 1.09 -2.49
CA ILE A 23 -3.63 1.93 -1.75
C ILE A 23 -4.29 3.22 -1.28
N GLU A 24 -5.02 3.91 -2.17
CA GLU A 24 -5.74 5.15 -1.84
C GLU A 24 -6.75 4.95 -0.71
N SER A 25 -7.41 3.79 -0.65
CA SER A 25 -8.34 3.47 0.44
C SER A 25 -7.65 3.38 1.82
N VAL A 26 -6.40 2.91 1.87
CA VAL A 26 -5.59 2.84 3.10
C VAL A 26 -4.99 4.21 3.44
N LEU A 27 -4.62 5.00 2.44
CA LEU A 27 -4.15 6.37 2.65
C LEU A 27 -5.24 7.30 3.22
N ALA A 28 -6.51 7.00 2.94
CA ALA A 28 -7.66 7.77 3.41
C ALA A 28 -8.09 7.46 4.86
N GLN A 29 -7.38 6.59 5.58
CA GLN A 29 -7.73 6.24 6.97
C GLN A 29 -7.54 7.42 7.92
N ASP A 30 -8.47 7.58 8.87
CA ASP A 30 -8.42 8.60 9.92
C ASP A 30 -7.71 8.13 11.21
N TYR A 31 -7.32 6.87 11.27
CA TYR A 31 -6.50 6.32 12.34
C TYR A 31 -5.07 6.90 12.28
N PRO A 32 -4.49 7.35 13.40
CA PRO A 32 -3.25 8.15 13.34
C PRO A 32 -1.94 7.34 13.34
N GLN A 33 -1.96 6.04 13.66
CA GLN A 33 -0.73 5.24 13.82
C GLN A 33 -0.78 3.95 13.01
N TRP A 34 -0.50 4.05 11.71
CA TRP A 34 -0.46 2.88 10.84
C TRP A 34 0.75 2.88 9.91
N GLU A 35 1.05 1.72 9.33
CA GLU A 35 1.99 1.54 8.22
C GLU A 35 1.32 0.70 7.13
N LEU A 36 1.67 0.93 5.87
CA LEU A 36 1.23 0.13 4.72
C LEU A 36 2.42 -0.64 4.17
N VAL A 37 2.30 -1.96 4.14
CA VAL A 37 3.31 -2.87 3.61
C VAL A 37 2.77 -3.50 2.33
N LEU A 38 3.37 -3.12 1.20
CA LEU A 38 3.04 -3.64 -0.12
C LEU A 38 3.93 -4.84 -0.44
N VAL A 39 3.32 -6.00 -0.73
CA VAL A 39 4.02 -7.25 -1.00
C VAL A 39 3.67 -7.75 -2.39
N ASP A 40 4.63 -7.70 -3.30
CA ASP A 40 4.50 -8.23 -4.65
C ASP A 40 4.86 -9.73 -4.69
N ASP A 41 3.95 -10.57 -5.18
CA ASP A 41 4.17 -12.03 -5.33
C ASP A 41 4.75 -12.41 -6.72
N GLY A 42 5.44 -11.48 -7.37
CA GLY A 42 6.12 -11.70 -8.65
C GLY A 42 5.32 -11.23 -9.85
N SER A 43 4.72 -10.05 -9.76
CA SER A 43 3.98 -9.41 -10.84
C SER A 43 4.85 -9.21 -12.09
N THR A 44 4.21 -9.34 -13.24
CA THR A 44 4.81 -9.16 -14.58
C THR A 44 4.17 -8.00 -15.35
N ASP A 45 3.12 -7.42 -14.79
CA ASP A 45 2.49 -6.19 -15.26
C ASP A 45 3.13 -4.95 -14.57
N ARG A 46 2.43 -3.82 -14.54
CA ARG A 46 2.95 -2.59 -13.92
C ARG A 46 2.70 -2.49 -12.42
N SER A 47 2.14 -3.51 -11.76
CA SER A 47 1.78 -3.46 -10.33
C SER A 47 2.97 -3.10 -9.44
N THR A 48 4.13 -3.72 -9.66
CA THR A 48 5.35 -3.46 -8.90
C THR A 48 5.81 -2.01 -9.05
N ALA A 49 5.76 -1.49 -10.28
CA ALA A 49 6.18 -0.11 -10.56
C ALA A 49 5.22 0.90 -9.91
N LEU A 50 3.91 0.62 -9.94
CA LEU A 50 2.90 1.41 -9.24
C LEU A 50 3.15 1.41 -7.73
N ALA A 51 3.34 0.24 -7.12
CA ALA A 51 3.64 0.12 -5.70
C ALA A 51 4.90 0.91 -5.29
N GLN A 52 5.96 0.83 -6.10
CA GLN A 52 7.20 1.61 -5.89
C GLN A 52 6.98 3.11 -6.00
N GLN A 53 6.14 3.55 -6.95
CA GLN A 53 5.78 4.96 -7.08
C GLN A 53 5.05 5.46 -5.82
N TYR A 54 4.03 4.75 -5.35
CA TYR A 54 3.34 5.10 -4.10
C TYR A 54 4.30 5.13 -2.90
N ALA A 55 5.21 4.16 -2.79
CA ALA A 55 6.20 4.16 -1.71
C ALA A 55 7.16 5.38 -1.76
N ALA A 56 7.47 5.87 -2.96
CA ALA A 56 8.32 7.06 -3.14
C ALA A 56 7.55 8.37 -2.89
N ASP A 57 6.28 8.44 -3.28
CA ASP A 57 5.40 9.61 -3.10
C ASP A 57 4.97 9.79 -1.63
N TYR A 58 4.92 8.70 -0.86
CA TYR A 58 4.60 8.67 0.57
C TYR A 58 5.77 8.13 1.39
N PRO A 59 6.88 8.89 1.50
CA PRO A 59 7.95 8.53 2.42
C PRO A 59 7.41 8.62 3.85
N GLY A 60 7.35 7.47 4.53
CA GLY A 60 7.04 7.40 5.96
C GLY A 60 8.07 8.11 6.83
#